data_AF-H0BU22-F1
#
_entry.id   AF-H0BU22-F1
#
_cell.length_a   1.000
_cell.length_b   1.000
_cell.length_c   1.000
_cell.angle_alpha   90.00
_cell.angle_beta   90.00
_cell.angle_gamma   90.00
#
_symmetry.space_group_name_H-M   'P 1'
#
loop_
_entity.id
_entity.type
_entity.pdbx_description
1 polymer ?
#
loop_
_entity_poly.entity_id
_entity_poly.type
_entity_poly.pdbx_seq_one_letter_code
_entity_poly.pdbx_strand_id
1 'polypeptide(L)'
;MALGLLHQVGHNSNWNVESFQTDGCGDGLILSPLHQAQATVEKLPPATRSVSIFDPQFYLPSSRKPKLLTYPFFPEQVDGGFQTATFVAHASEVAKACIDFQIDQGFRKVVVPTRYINQMYPSYFDQQRMFTIDAFMEHAGNRPLCLSVALTAPMIQDADWRRRVLNWITSFPNVDEVYVMYEHERNTKQIQDAQFLTDCMAFFSDILNTGLGLVLGYTNTEGLLYSAAGDLTITMGAFENTRIFSVDKFLESEGERRGPKARIYLAGLLNWVQFEDAKRIRDRAPRVWQQVYRATPWADEALARLVEPTFNQSPLYKHYFRNMQDHVDELRSLSLAERRALLIRKVDAALAAYREIEHAGVPLEKHGQAGHLQQWRRVLNGA
;
A
#
# COMPACT_ATOMS: atom_id res chain seq x y z
N MET A 1 -14.88 -0.80 -12.32
CA MET A 1 -13.57 -0.16 -12.58
C MET A 1 -12.67 -1.16 -13.26
N ALA A 2 -11.52 -0.79 -13.82
CA ALA A 2 -10.48 -1.74 -14.21
C ALA A 2 -9.42 -1.80 -13.09
N LEU A 3 -8.51 -2.79 -13.12
CA LEU A 3 -7.39 -2.87 -12.19
C LEU A 3 -6.55 -1.58 -12.21
N GLY A 4 -6.46 -0.91 -11.06
CA GLY A 4 -5.71 0.34 -10.85
C GLY A 4 -4.39 0.15 -10.10
N LEU A 5 -3.47 1.09 -10.26
CA LEU A 5 -2.18 1.12 -9.57
C LEU A 5 -1.86 2.53 -9.09
N LEU A 6 -1.78 2.76 -7.77
CA LEU A 6 -1.36 4.04 -7.21
C LEU A 6 0.01 3.93 -6.54
N HIS A 7 0.75 5.03 -6.53
CA HIS A 7 1.94 5.12 -5.68
C HIS A 7 1.56 5.44 -4.23
N GLN A 8 1.91 4.57 -3.28
CA GLN A 8 1.92 4.93 -1.87
C GLN A 8 3.13 5.82 -1.59
N VAL A 9 2.93 7.13 -1.53
CA VAL A 9 4.04 8.09 -1.49
C VAL A 9 4.67 8.14 -0.09
N GLY A 10 6.00 8.04 -0.05
CA GLY A 10 6.78 8.02 1.18
C GLY A 10 7.82 9.14 1.26
N HIS A 11 8.88 8.88 2.04
CA HIS A 11 10.11 9.66 1.96
C HIS A 11 10.66 9.68 0.53
N ASN A 12 11.44 10.70 0.16
CA ASN A 12 11.89 10.92 -1.23
C ASN A 12 10.75 10.91 -2.25
N SER A 13 9.64 11.58 -1.90
CA SER A 13 8.41 11.65 -2.70
C SER A 13 8.62 12.07 -4.16
N ASN A 14 9.70 12.81 -4.47
CA ASN A 14 10.05 13.17 -5.83
C ASN A 14 10.25 11.94 -6.74
N TRP A 15 10.69 10.80 -6.21
CA TRP A 15 10.83 9.58 -7.01
C TRP A 15 9.48 9.03 -7.47
N ASN A 16 8.48 9.01 -6.58
CA ASN A 16 7.12 8.61 -6.93
C ASN A 16 6.48 9.59 -7.92
N VAL A 17 6.63 10.89 -7.64
CA VAL A 17 6.05 11.95 -8.48
C VAL A 17 6.65 11.95 -9.88
N GLU A 18 7.97 11.86 -10.00
CA GLU A 18 8.65 11.80 -11.30
C GLU A 18 8.31 10.52 -12.05
N SER A 19 8.24 9.36 -11.38
CA SER A 19 7.85 8.13 -12.06
C SER A 19 6.39 8.13 -12.55
N PHE A 20 5.50 8.81 -11.83
CA PHE A 20 4.14 9.02 -12.30
C PHE A 20 4.08 10.03 -13.47
N GLN A 21 4.68 11.20 -13.31
CA GLN A 21 4.54 12.30 -14.27
C GLN A 21 5.36 12.12 -15.55
N THR A 22 6.53 11.48 -15.44
CA THR A 22 7.52 11.40 -16.53
C THR A 22 7.69 9.97 -17.03
N ASP A 23 7.79 8.99 -16.13
CA ASP A 23 8.08 7.60 -16.51
C ASP A 23 6.81 6.80 -16.87
N GLY A 24 5.62 7.39 -16.74
CA GLY A 24 4.33 6.78 -17.06
C GLY A 24 3.99 5.56 -16.19
N CYS A 25 4.40 5.58 -14.92
CA CYS A 25 4.15 4.50 -13.97
C CYS A 25 3.05 4.90 -12.96
N GLY A 26 2.00 4.11 -12.86
CA GLY A 26 0.86 4.33 -11.98
C GLY A 26 -0.21 5.25 -12.59
N ASP A 27 -1.40 5.18 -11.99
CA ASP A 27 -2.60 5.94 -12.37
C ASP A 27 -2.81 7.17 -11.46
N GLY A 28 -1.92 7.37 -10.48
CA GLY A 28 -1.98 8.47 -9.52
C GLY A 28 -1.17 8.20 -8.25
N LEU A 29 -1.35 9.06 -7.26
CA LEU A 29 -0.61 9.04 -5.99
C LEU A 29 -1.56 8.89 -4.79
N ILE A 30 -1.08 8.26 -3.73
CA ILE A 30 -1.62 8.38 -2.37
C ILE A 30 -0.66 9.27 -1.59
N LEU A 31 -1.07 10.53 -1.40
CA LEU A 31 -0.32 11.54 -0.68
C LEU A 31 -0.72 11.53 0.79
N SER A 32 0.20 11.91 1.67
CA SER A 32 -0.12 11.89 3.10
C SER A 32 0.69 12.90 3.93
N PRO A 33 0.08 13.44 5.01
CA PRO A 33 0.74 14.39 5.89
C PRO A 33 1.86 13.74 6.72
N LEU A 34 1.88 12.40 6.83
CA LEU A 34 2.93 11.66 7.50
C LEU A 34 4.28 11.78 6.76
N HIS A 35 4.25 11.86 5.43
CA HIS A 35 5.44 11.83 4.60
C HIS A 35 5.74 13.16 3.91
N GLN A 36 4.75 14.04 3.77
CA GLN A 36 4.86 15.31 3.06
C GLN A 36 4.29 16.45 3.89
N ALA A 37 5.00 17.57 3.99
CA ALA A 37 4.47 18.79 4.60
C ALA A 37 3.39 19.41 3.69
N GLN A 38 2.46 20.17 4.27
CA GLN A 38 1.35 20.79 3.54
C GLN A 38 1.81 21.56 2.29
N ALA A 39 2.79 22.45 2.47
CA ALA A 39 3.33 23.25 1.37
C ALA A 39 3.98 22.42 0.23
N THR A 40 4.41 21.18 0.49
CA THR A 40 4.91 20.28 -0.56
C THR A 40 3.75 19.74 -1.41
N VAL A 41 2.64 19.37 -0.77
CA VAL A 41 1.44 18.84 -1.43
C VAL A 41 0.76 19.95 -2.26
N GLU A 42 0.67 21.16 -1.73
CA GLU A 42 0.07 22.32 -2.39
C GLU A 42 0.84 22.78 -3.65
N LYS A 43 2.12 22.45 -3.75
CA LYS A 43 2.95 22.76 -4.93
C LYS A 43 2.83 21.73 -6.05
N LEU A 44 2.20 20.58 -5.81
CA LEU A 44 2.00 19.59 -6.86
C LEU A 44 1.08 20.15 -7.96
N PRO A 45 1.32 19.82 -9.24
CA PRO A 45 0.45 20.25 -10.32
C PRO A 45 -1.01 19.83 -10.08
N PRO A 46 -2.01 20.68 -10.37
CA PRO A 46 -3.42 20.33 -10.19
C PRO A 46 -3.82 19.02 -10.90
N ALA A 47 -3.30 18.78 -12.11
CA ALA A 47 -3.54 17.55 -12.87
C ALA A 47 -2.99 16.28 -12.18
N THR A 48 -1.97 16.42 -11.34
CA THR A 48 -1.48 15.31 -10.51
C THR A 48 -2.38 15.09 -9.31
N ARG A 49 -2.86 16.15 -8.67
CA ARG A 49 -3.78 16.04 -7.51
C ARG A 49 -5.14 15.48 -7.90
N SER A 50 -5.68 15.86 -9.06
CA SER A 50 -7.01 15.44 -9.52
C SER A 50 -7.19 13.94 -9.76
N VAL A 51 -6.09 13.21 -9.98
CA VAL A 51 -6.10 11.74 -10.11
C VAL A 51 -5.60 11.02 -8.85
N SER A 52 -5.13 11.78 -7.87
CA SER A 52 -4.56 11.29 -6.62
C SER A 52 -5.59 11.33 -5.49
N ILE A 53 -5.34 10.54 -4.45
CA ILE A 53 -6.05 10.63 -3.17
C ILE A 53 -5.12 11.19 -2.11
N PHE A 54 -5.69 11.94 -1.16
CA PHE A 54 -4.98 12.42 0.02
C PHE A 54 -5.49 11.65 1.23
N ASP A 55 -4.63 10.82 1.82
CA ASP A 55 -4.93 10.10 3.05
C ASP A 55 -4.60 11.02 4.24
N PRO A 56 -5.58 11.47 5.06
CA PRO A 56 -5.34 12.37 6.20
C PRO A 56 -4.53 11.72 7.34
N GLN A 57 -4.40 10.39 7.36
CA GLN A 57 -3.62 9.61 8.33
C GLN A 57 -4.02 9.79 9.80
N PHE A 58 -5.33 9.83 10.11
CA PHE A 58 -5.80 9.90 11.52
C PHE A 58 -5.63 8.57 12.28
N TYR A 59 -4.88 7.61 11.72
CA TYR A 59 -4.67 6.30 12.31
C TYR A 59 -4.07 6.39 13.73
N LEU A 60 -3.10 7.28 13.95
CA LEU A 60 -2.59 7.64 15.28
C LEU A 60 -2.73 9.16 15.51
N PRO A 61 -3.89 9.62 16.02
CA PRO A 61 -4.23 11.04 16.06
C PRO A 61 -3.36 11.86 17.03
N SER A 62 -2.73 11.22 18.02
CA SER A 62 -1.80 11.83 18.97
C SER A 62 -0.35 11.94 18.46
N SER A 63 -0.11 11.62 17.18
CA SER A 63 1.25 11.67 16.62
C SER A 63 1.77 13.10 16.54
N ARG A 64 3.01 13.30 17.02
CA ARG A 64 3.68 14.61 17.04
C ARG A 64 4.67 14.81 15.90
N LYS A 65 4.59 13.99 14.85
CA LYS A 65 5.56 14.10 13.75
C LYS A 65 5.49 15.48 13.08
N PRO A 66 6.63 16.15 12.85
CA PRO A 66 6.64 17.54 12.39
C PRO A 66 5.79 17.81 11.14
N LYS A 67 5.76 16.87 10.18
CA LYS A 67 4.98 17.03 8.94
C LYS A 67 3.47 16.94 9.17
N LEU A 68 3.00 16.10 10.09
CA LEU A 68 1.59 16.02 10.46
C LEU A 68 1.13 17.36 11.05
N LEU A 69 1.97 17.94 11.91
CA LEU A 69 1.73 19.23 12.54
C LEU A 69 1.79 20.42 11.56
N THR A 70 2.16 20.22 10.30
CA THR A 70 2.03 21.28 9.27
C THR A 70 0.61 21.43 8.74
N TYR A 71 -0.30 20.51 9.07
CA TYR A 71 -1.69 20.55 8.62
C TYR A 71 -2.60 20.96 9.78
N PRO A 72 -3.28 22.11 9.72
CA PRO A 72 -4.10 22.64 10.82
C PRO A 72 -5.24 21.72 11.26
N PHE A 73 -5.72 20.85 10.37
CA PHE A 73 -6.78 19.88 10.68
C PHE A 73 -6.26 18.62 11.36
N PHE A 74 -4.95 18.42 11.52
CA PHE A 74 -4.46 17.18 12.12
C PHE A 74 -4.87 17.11 13.61
N PRO A 75 -5.38 15.97 14.14
CA PRO A 75 -6.00 15.94 15.47
C PRO A 75 -5.12 16.43 16.63
N GLU A 76 -3.79 16.25 16.56
CA GLU A 76 -2.86 16.76 17.60
C GLU A 76 -2.72 18.29 17.60
N GLN A 77 -3.24 19.00 16.59
CA GLN A 77 -3.21 20.48 16.50
C GLN A 77 -4.36 21.17 17.23
N VAL A 78 -5.36 20.43 17.72
CA VAL A 78 -6.46 21.03 18.52
C VAL A 78 -5.93 21.60 19.83
N ASP A 79 -6.67 22.52 20.45
CA ASP A 79 -6.28 23.10 21.73
C ASP A 79 -6.12 22.01 22.81
N GLY A 80 -4.97 22.02 23.50
CA GLY A 80 -4.62 20.97 24.46
C GLY A 80 -4.17 19.61 23.88
N GLY A 81 -4.04 19.49 22.55
CA GLY A 81 -3.63 18.27 21.85
C GLY A 81 -4.72 17.20 21.78
N PHE A 82 -4.45 16.08 21.10
CA PHE A 82 -5.44 15.02 20.97
C PHE A 82 -5.67 14.31 22.30
N GLN A 83 -6.91 14.36 22.81
CA GLN A 83 -7.33 13.59 23.98
C GLN A 83 -8.69 12.94 23.73
N THR A 84 -8.77 11.62 23.89
CA THR A 84 -9.99 10.84 23.63
C THR A 84 -11.23 11.38 24.36
N ALA A 85 -11.06 11.93 25.57
CA ALA A 85 -12.18 12.41 26.38
C ALA A 85 -12.78 13.74 25.88
N THR A 86 -11.98 14.59 25.23
CA THR A 86 -12.38 15.96 24.86
C THR A 86 -12.46 16.17 23.36
N PHE A 87 -11.82 15.30 22.54
CA PHE A 87 -11.70 15.50 21.10
C PHE A 87 -13.04 15.62 20.36
N VAL A 88 -14.12 15.03 20.89
CA VAL A 88 -15.45 15.14 20.27
C VAL A 88 -15.92 16.58 20.09
N ALA A 89 -15.54 17.47 21.01
CA ALA A 89 -15.84 18.90 20.90
C ALA A 89 -15.15 19.56 19.69
N HIS A 90 -14.04 18.99 19.22
CA HIS A 90 -13.22 19.47 18.10
C HIS A 90 -13.45 18.68 16.80
N ALA A 91 -14.14 17.53 16.86
CA ALA A 91 -14.29 16.64 15.71
C ALA A 91 -14.95 17.33 14.51
N SER A 92 -15.94 18.20 14.76
CA SER A 92 -16.66 18.94 13.72
C SER A 92 -15.76 19.94 12.99
N GLU A 93 -15.00 20.78 13.71
CA GLU A 93 -14.08 21.75 13.09
C GLU A 93 -12.92 21.08 12.37
N VAL A 94 -12.37 19.99 12.93
CA VAL A 94 -11.30 19.20 12.32
C VAL A 94 -11.79 18.56 11.02
N ALA A 95 -12.98 17.94 11.04
CA ALA A 95 -13.56 17.33 9.85
C ALA A 95 -13.77 18.35 8.75
N LYS A 96 -14.37 19.50 9.08
CA LYS A 96 -14.57 20.59 8.12
C LYS A 96 -13.26 21.07 7.51
N ALA A 97 -12.25 21.38 8.32
CA ALA A 97 -10.96 21.86 7.84
C ALA A 97 -10.23 20.83 6.97
N CYS A 98 -10.35 19.55 7.29
CA CYS A 98 -9.77 18.46 6.48
C CYS A 98 -10.48 18.31 5.13
N ILE A 99 -11.82 18.38 5.12
CA ILE A 99 -12.62 18.31 3.90
C ILE A 99 -12.34 19.51 3.00
N ASP A 100 -12.36 20.73 3.56
CA ASP A 100 -12.07 21.96 2.84
C ASP A 100 -10.68 21.89 2.18
N PHE A 101 -9.65 21.46 2.93
CA PHE A 101 -8.31 21.24 2.36
C PHE A 101 -8.33 20.27 1.17
N GLN A 102 -9.00 19.12 1.32
CA GLN A 102 -9.03 18.12 0.25
C GLN A 102 -9.72 18.63 -1.03
N ILE A 103 -10.80 19.40 -0.86
CA ILE A 103 -11.56 20.02 -1.95
C ILE A 103 -10.75 21.14 -2.62
N ASP A 104 -10.15 22.03 -1.83
CA ASP A 104 -9.37 23.17 -2.32
C ASP A 104 -8.13 22.70 -3.11
N GLN A 105 -7.52 21.61 -2.68
CA GLN A 105 -6.41 20.99 -3.41
C GLN A 105 -6.87 20.19 -4.64
N GLY A 106 -8.18 19.95 -4.81
CA GLY A 106 -8.75 19.29 -5.97
C GLY A 106 -8.35 17.82 -6.06
N PHE A 107 -8.32 17.09 -4.95
CA PHE A 107 -8.09 15.64 -4.98
C PHE A 107 -9.27 14.90 -5.62
N ARG A 108 -8.99 13.71 -6.17
CA ARG A 108 -9.98 12.89 -6.88
C ARG A 108 -11.25 12.64 -6.06
N LYS A 109 -11.09 12.45 -4.76
CA LYS A 109 -12.16 12.11 -3.82
C LYS A 109 -11.76 12.55 -2.41
N VAL A 110 -12.77 12.94 -1.62
CA VAL A 110 -12.58 13.23 -0.20
C VAL A 110 -12.45 11.92 0.56
N VAL A 111 -11.32 11.75 1.25
CA VAL A 111 -11.07 10.62 2.14
C VAL A 111 -11.58 10.96 3.53
N VAL A 112 -12.46 10.10 4.05
CA VAL A 112 -12.89 10.09 5.44
C VAL A 112 -11.95 9.17 6.21
N PRO A 113 -11.13 9.71 7.13
CA PRO A 113 -10.14 8.91 7.82
C PRO A 113 -10.75 8.14 9.00
N THR A 114 -10.20 6.96 9.29
CA THR A 114 -10.45 6.22 10.54
C THR A 114 -9.24 6.26 11.48
N ARG A 115 -9.49 5.97 12.75
CA ARG A 115 -8.43 5.67 13.72
C ARG A 115 -7.98 4.21 13.58
N TYR A 116 -6.71 3.94 13.87
CA TYR A 116 -6.27 2.57 14.06
C TYR A 116 -6.60 2.13 15.49
N ILE A 117 -7.37 1.04 15.60
CA ILE A 117 -7.70 0.40 16.88
C ILE A 117 -7.24 -1.04 16.74
N ASN A 118 -6.29 -1.45 17.56
CA ASN A 118 -5.60 -2.73 17.42
C ASN A 118 -6.36 -3.94 18.02
N GLN A 119 -7.57 -3.73 18.54
CA GLN A 119 -8.37 -4.75 19.21
C GLN A 119 -9.84 -4.72 18.78
N MET A 120 -10.48 -5.89 18.82
CA MET A 120 -11.90 -6.08 18.46
C MET A 120 -12.83 -5.71 19.62
N TYR A 121 -12.82 -4.44 20.02
CA TYR A 121 -13.70 -3.97 21.09
C TYR A 121 -15.16 -3.94 20.65
N PRO A 122 -16.12 -4.23 21.55
CA PRO A 122 -17.54 -4.05 21.25
C PRO A 122 -17.88 -2.66 20.70
N SER A 123 -17.22 -1.63 21.22
CA SER A 123 -17.39 -0.22 20.86
C SER A 123 -16.54 0.26 19.67
N TYR A 124 -15.85 -0.62 18.94
CA TYR A 124 -14.97 -0.23 17.82
C TYR A 124 -15.67 0.73 16.85
N PHE A 125 -16.87 0.38 16.37
CA PHE A 125 -17.60 1.18 15.39
C PHE A 125 -18.14 2.49 15.97
N ASP A 126 -18.57 2.48 17.23
CA ASP A 126 -19.04 3.67 17.93
C ASP A 126 -17.89 4.66 18.15
N GLN A 127 -16.70 4.16 18.47
CA GLN A 127 -15.49 4.99 18.57
C GLN A 127 -15.14 5.63 17.21
N GLN A 128 -15.17 4.87 16.11
CA GLN A 128 -14.93 5.46 14.78
C GLN A 128 -15.93 6.58 14.48
N ARG A 129 -17.22 6.34 14.74
CA ARG A 129 -18.31 7.32 14.55
C ARG A 129 -18.12 8.59 15.36
N MET A 130 -17.94 8.44 16.66
CA MET A 130 -17.80 9.54 17.62
C MET A 130 -16.58 10.43 17.34
N PHE A 131 -15.45 9.85 16.92
CA PHE A 131 -14.21 10.63 16.74
C PHE A 131 -13.99 11.15 15.33
N THR A 132 -14.57 10.51 14.32
CA THR A 132 -14.24 10.83 12.92
C THR A 132 -15.46 10.77 12.03
N ILE A 133 -16.13 9.62 11.93
CA ILE A 133 -17.04 9.38 10.82
C ILE A 133 -18.24 10.33 10.83
N ASP A 134 -18.93 10.51 11.96
CA ASP A 134 -20.19 11.27 11.96
C ASP A 134 -19.95 12.75 11.57
N ALA A 135 -18.89 13.36 12.10
CA ALA A 135 -18.50 14.73 11.76
C ALA A 135 -18.11 14.88 10.27
N PHE A 136 -17.36 13.92 9.72
CA PHE A 136 -17.01 13.95 8.30
C PHE A 136 -18.23 13.76 7.40
N MET A 137 -19.14 12.84 7.75
CA MET A 137 -20.36 12.59 6.98
C MET A 137 -21.29 13.81 6.98
N GLU A 138 -21.41 14.50 8.12
CA GLU A 138 -22.19 15.74 8.24
C GLU A 138 -21.64 16.84 7.31
N HIS A 139 -20.33 17.13 7.39
CA HIS A 139 -19.71 18.21 6.59
C HIS A 139 -19.56 17.85 5.11
N ALA A 140 -19.43 16.57 4.78
CA ALA A 140 -19.36 16.11 3.40
C ALA A 140 -20.68 16.34 2.64
N GLY A 141 -21.82 16.34 3.33
CA GLY A 141 -23.14 16.33 2.69
C GLY A 141 -23.27 15.15 1.73
N ASN A 142 -23.86 15.36 0.54
CA ASN A 142 -24.11 14.31 -0.46
C ASN A 142 -22.93 14.02 -1.41
N ARG A 143 -21.70 14.45 -1.07
CA ARG A 143 -20.54 14.23 -1.92
C ARG A 143 -20.13 12.74 -1.89
N PRO A 144 -19.66 12.15 -3.00
CA PRO A 144 -19.05 10.82 -2.98
C PRO A 144 -17.78 10.78 -2.13
N LEU A 145 -17.64 9.76 -1.28
CA LEU A 145 -16.58 9.63 -0.27
C LEU A 145 -15.78 8.36 -0.41
N CYS A 146 -14.50 8.46 -0.06
CA CYS A 146 -13.59 7.34 0.12
C CYS A 146 -13.42 7.08 1.62
N LEU A 147 -13.91 5.96 2.15
CA LEU A 147 -13.73 5.63 3.57
C LEU A 147 -12.40 4.90 3.77
N SER A 148 -11.47 5.47 4.55
CA SER A 148 -10.25 4.74 4.91
C SER A 148 -10.52 3.76 6.06
N VAL A 149 -10.01 2.54 5.98
CA VAL A 149 -10.21 1.50 7.00
C VAL A 149 -8.88 0.80 7.27
N ALA A 150 -8.35 1.00 8.48
CA ALA A 150 -7.16 0.31 8.97
C ALA A 150 -7.55 -0.84 9.91
N LEU A 151 -7.19 -2.06 9.53
CA LEU A 151 -7.53 -3.29 10.25
C LEU A 151 -6.29 -4.01 10.76
N THR A 152 -6.47 -4.91 11.72
CA THR A 152 -5.44 -5.88 12.10
C THR A 152 -5.67 -7.21 11.35
N ALA A 153 -4.65 -8.04 11.23
CA ALA A 153 -4.81 -9.37 10.65
C ALA A 153 -5.90 -10.22 11.36
N PRO A 154 -5.97 -10.27 12.71
CA PRO A 154 -7.07 -10.94 13.42
C PRO A 154 -8.47 -10.44 13.05
N MET A 155 -8.64 -9.13 12.81
CA MET A 155 -9.92 -8.57 12.39
C MET A 155 -10.38 -9.08 11.02
N ILE A 156 -9.44 -9.36 10.11
CA ILE A 156 -9.75 -9.90 8.79
C ILE A 156 -10.01 -11.41 8.88
N GLN A 157 -9.26 -12.13 9.71
CA GLN A 157 -9.38 -13.59 9.86
C GLN A 157 -10.66 -14.01 10.60
N ASP A 158 -11.14 -13.21 11.55
CA ASP A 158 -12.40 -13.46 12.23
C ASP A 158 -13.58 -13.17 11.29
N ALA A 159 -14.31 -14.22 10.90
CA ALA A 159 -15.40 -14.13 9.94
C ALA A 159 -16.58 -13.27 10.44
N ASP A 160 -16.88 -13.31 11.74
CA ASP A 160 -17.94 -12.51 12.32
C ASP A 160 -17.54 -11.03 12.35
N TRP A 161 -16.29 -10.74 12.71
CA TRP A 161 -15.76 -9.39 12.69
C TRP A 161 -15.69 -8.82 11.27
N ARG A 162 -15.20 -9.60 10.30
CA ARG A 162 -15.18 -9.24 8.89
C ARG A 162 -16.57 -8.85 8.38
N ARG A 163 -17.60 -9.64 8.71
CA ARG A 163 -19.00 -9.32 8.38
C ARG A 163 -19.48 -8.03 9.06
N ARG A 164 -19.10 -7.79 10.32
CA ARG A 164 -19.45 -6.54 11.02
C ARG A 164 -18.79 -5.32 10.37
N VAL A 165 -17.52 -5.43 9.97
CA VAL A 165 -16.82 -4.37 9.24
C VAL A 165 -17.51 -4.12 7.89
N LEU A 166 -17.85 -5.17 7.13
CA LEU A 166 -18.57 -5.07 5.87
C LEU A 166 -19.92 -4.34 6.04
N ASN A 167 -20.74 -4.77 7.00
CA ASN A 167 -22.03 -4.12 7.28
C ASN A 167 -21.85 -2.64 7.64
N TRP A 168 -20.81 -2.33 8.41
CA TRP A 168 -20.50 -0.97 8.82
C TRP A 168 -20.08 -0.09 7.63
N ILE A 169 -19.13 -0.53 6.78
CA ILE A 169 -18.71 0.26 5.61
C ILE A 169 -19.86 0.48 4.61
N THR A 170 -20.79 -0.48 4.48
CA THR A 170 -21.97 -0.34 3.62
C THR A 170 -23.10 0.50 4.23
N SER A 171 -22.98 0.89 5.51
CA SER A 171 -24.04 1.66 6.19
C SER A 171 -24.03 3.15 5.84
N PHE A 172 -23.03 3.62 5.10
CA PHE A 172 -22.84 5.03 4.77
C PHE A 172 -23.26 5.31 3.32
N PRO A 173 -24.36 6.04 3.07
CA PRO A 173 -24.95 6.17 1.73
C PRO A 173 -24.06 6.91 0.72
N ASN A 174 -23.18 7.79 1.21
CA ASN A 174 -22.32 8.62 0.37
C ASN A 174 -20.92 8.01 0.15
N VAL A 175 -20.64 6.85 0.75
CA VAL A 175 -19.40 6.11 0.52
C VAL A 175 -19.57 5.24 -0.72
N ASP A 176 -18.76 5.49 -1.74
CA ASP A 176 -18.72 4.74 -3.00
C ASP A 176 -17.34 4.09 -3.25
N GLU A 177 -16.36 4.35 -2.38
CA GLU A 177 -15.03 3.75 -2.41
C GLU A 177 -14.53 3.49 -0.99
N VAL A 178 -13.81 2.38 -0.78
CA VAL A 178 -13.15 2.05 0.48
C VAL A 178 -11.66 1.92 0.24
N TYR A 179 -10.87 2.58 1.07
CA TYR A 179 -9.42 2.49 1.09
C TYR A 179 -8.98 1.63 2.27
N VAL A 180 -8.68 0.36 2.00
CA VAL A 180 -8.35 -0.64 3.02
C VAL A 180 -6.84 -0.78 3.17
N MET A 181 -6.38 -0.84 4.42
CA MET A 181 -5.03 -1.27 4.76
C MET A 181 -5.06 -2.16 6.00
N TYR A 182 -4.04 -2.99 6.16
CA TYR A 182 -3.97 -3.90 7.30
C TYR A 182 -2.58 -3.93 7.93
N GLU A 183 -2.54 -4.05 9.25
CA GLU A 183 -1.35 -4.43 9.99
C GLU A 183 -1.31 -5.96 10.11
N HIS A 184 -0.21 -6.55 9.65
CA HIS A 184 0.04 -7.98 9.75
C HIS A 184 1.46 -8.19 10.29
N GLU A 185 1.56 -8.72 11.50
CA GLU A 185 2.84 -9.09 12.09
C GLU A 185 3.50 -10.21 11.28
N ARG A 186 4.74 -10.01 10.85
CA ARG A 186 5.45 -10.99 10.01
C ARG A 186 6.95 -10.94 10.19
N ASN A 187 7.54 -12.13 10.12
CA ASN A 187 8.99 -12.33 10.23
C ASN A 187 9.74 -12.16 8.90
N THR A 188 9.01 -12.02 7.80
CA THR A 188 9.54 -11.77 6.45
C THR A 188 8.80 -10.63 5.78
N LYS A 189 9.40 -9.99 4.77
CA LYS A 189 8.78 -8.86 4.06
C LYS A 189 7.58 -9.28 3.20
N GLN A 190 7.54 -10.55 2.82
CA GLN A 190 6.42 -11.17 2.13
C GLN A 190 5.54 -11.89 3.14
N ILE A 191 4.24 -11.97 2.86
CA ILE A 191 3.28 -12.73 3.68
C ILE A 191 3.47 -14.22 3.40
N GLN A 192 3.63 -15.02 4.45
CA GLN A 192 3.76 -16.48 4.38
C GLN A 192 2.61 -17.20 5.10
N ASP A 193 1.45 -16.55 5.23
CA ASP A 193 0.23 -17.10 5.79
C ASP A 193 -0.84 -17.23 4.69
N ALA A 194 -1.08 -18.45 4.22
CA ALA A 194 -2.09 -18.70 3.19
C ALA A 194 -3.53 -18.48 3.68
N GLN A 195 -3.80 -18.71 4.97
CA GLN A 195 -5.14 -18.53 5.51
C GLN A 195 -5.47 -17.04 5.54
N PHE A 196 -4.58 -16.21 6.08
CA PHE A 196 -4.74 -14.76 6.06
C PHE A 196 -4.94 -14.22 4.64
N LEU A 197 -4.11 -14.64 3.67
CA LEU A 197 -4.25 -14.21 2.28
C LEU A 197 -5.61 -14.62 1.67
N THR A 198 -6.12 -15.81 2.03
CA THR A 198 -7.45 -16.27 1.61
C THR A 198 -8.55 -15.41 2.22
N ASP A 199 -8.46 -15.10 3.51
CA ASP A 199 -9.42 -14.24 4.22
C ASP A 199 -9.41 -12.81 3.66
N CYS A 200 -8.25 -12.27 3.30
CA CYS A 200 -8.13 -11.00 2.57
C CYS A 200 -8.85 -11.06 1.22
N MET A 201 -8.59 -12.09 0.40
CA MET A 201 -9.24 -12.24 -0.91
C MET A 201 -10.76 -12.32 -0.78
N ALA A 202 -11.27 -13.10 0.17
CA ALA A 202 -12.70 -13.19 0.45
C ALA A 202 -13.27 -11.83 0.87
N PHE A 203 -12.60 -11.12 1.79
CA PHE A 203 -13.03 -9.80 2.22
C PHE A 203 -13.09 -8.78 1.08
N PHE A 204 -12.06 -8.76 0.23
CA PHE A 204 -12.00 -7.83 -0.90
C PHE A 204 -13.07 -8.12 -1.94
N SER A 205 -13.31 -9.40 -2.25
CA SER A 205 -14.42 -9.81 -3.11
C SER A 205 -15.77 -9.41 -2.51
N ASP A 206 -15.97 -9.61 -1.21
CA ASP A 206 -17.20 -9.22 -0.51
C ASP A 206 -17.44 -7.71 -0.62
N ILE A 207 -16.41 -6.87 -0.42
CA ILE A 207 -16.51 -5.41 -0.62
C ILE A 207 -16.92 -5.09 -2.06
N LEU A 208 -16.23 -5.65 -3.05
CA LEU A 208 -16.50 -5.38 -4.46
C LEU A 208 -17.93 -5.81 -4.87
N ASN A 209 -18.44 -6.91 -4.31
CA ASN A 209 -19.80 -7.41 -4.55
C ASN A 209 -20.90 -6.46 -4.03
N THR A 210 -20.57 -5.53 -3.12
CA THR A 210 -21.50 -4.47 -2.70
C THR A 210 -21.63 -3.34 -3.72
N GLY A 211 -20.77 -3.30 -4.74
CA GLY A 211 -20.68 -2.23 -5.73
C GLY A 211 -19.72 -1.09 -5.35
N LEU A 212 -19.10 -1.15 -4.16
CA LEU A 212 -18.09 -0.19 -3.73
C LEU A 212 -16.78 -0.34 -4.53
N GLY A 213 -16.14 0.78 -4.84
CA GLY A 213 -14.74 0.80 -5.24
C GLY A 213 -13.82 0.35 -4.11
N LEU A 214 -12.69 -0.28 -4.44
CA LEU A 214 -11.72 -0.75 -3.46
C LEU A 214 -10.31 -0.30 -3.83
N VAL A 215 -9.64 0.36 -2.90
CA VAL A 215 -8.21 0.71 -2.97
C VAL A 215 -7.48 -0.01 -1.84
N LEU A 216 -6.42 -0.75 -2.16
CA LEU A 216 -5.59 -1.47 -1.20
C LEU A 216 -4.29 -0.69 -0.94
N GLY A 217 -4.20 -0.12 0.26
CA GLY A 217 -3.04 0.64 0.72
C GLY A 217 -1.90 -0.25 1.19
N TYR A 218 -0.68 0.28 1.06
CA TYR A 218 0.53 -0.37 1.55
C TYR A 218 0.67 -1.83 1.11
N THR A 219 0.35 -2.14 -0.14
CA THR A 219 0.59 -3.49 -0.66
C THR A 219 2.06 -3.66 -1.06
N ASN A 220 2.67 -4.77 -0.68
CA ASN A 220 3.90 -5.24 -1.31
C ASN A 220 3.53 -6.06 -2.56
N THR A 221 4.29 -7.10 -2.92
CA THR A 221 4.03 -7.83 -4.17
C THR A 221 2.73 -8.61 -4.12
N GLU A 222 2.16 -8.88 -2.92
CA GLU A 222 0.83 -9.49 -2.74
C GLU A 222 -0.31 -8.68 -3.37
N GLY A 223 -0.10 -7.40 -3.70
CA GLY A 223 -1.06 -6.66 -4.53
C GLY A 223 -1.37 -7.38 -5.86
N LEU A 224 -0.37 -8.04 -6.47
CA LEU A 224 -0.59 -8.82 -7.69
C LEU A 224 -1.51 -10.03 -7.43
N LEU A 225 -1.38 -10.70 -6.28
CA LEU A 225 -2.29 -11.77 -5.87
C LEU A 225 -3.71 -11.21 -5.70
N TYR A 226 -3.87 -10.07 -5.03
CA TYR A 226 -5.16 -9.46 -4.78
C TYR A 226 -5.90 -9.02 -6.05
N SER A 227 -5.19 -8.76 -7.14
CA SER A 227 -5.81 -8.46 -8.45
C SER A 227 -6.71 -9.59 -9.00
N ALA A 228 -6.60 -10.80 -8.44
CA ALA A 228 -7.48 -11.92 -8.78
C ALA A 228 -8.85 -11.88 -8.05
N ALA A 229 -9.03 -11.03 -7.04
CA ALA A 229 -10.29 -10.89 -6.31
C ALA A 229 -11.34 -10.11 -7.11
N GLY A 230 -10.91 -9.22 -7.99
CA GLY A 230 -11.81 -8.37 -8.76
C GLY A 230 -11.11 -7.15 -9.33
N ASP A 231 -11.91 -6.19 -9.78
CA ASP A 231 -11.41 -4.90 -10.21
C ASP A 231 -11.26 -3.94 -9.04
N LEU A 232 -10.03 -3.82 -8.57
CA LEU A 232 -9.62 -2.98 -7.46
C LEU A 232 -8.39 -2.16 -7.82
N THR A 233 -7.99 -1.23 -6.96
CA THR A 233 -6.74 -0.49 -7.10
C THR A 233 -5.74 -1.02 -6.07
N ILE A 234 -4.55 -1.43 -6.52
CA ILE A 234 -3.43 -1.78 -5.63
C ILE A 234 -2.44 -0.63 -5.52
N THR A 235 -1.48 -0.75 -4.60
CA THR A 235 -0.43 0.26 -4.41
C THR A 235 0.97 -0.27 -4.64
N MET A 236 1.88 0.62 -4.98
CA MET A 236 3.32 0.38 -4.98
C MET A 236 4.03 1.48 -4.20
N GLY A 237 5.05 1.11 -3.43
CA GLY A 237 5.82 2.04 -2.61
C GLY A 237 7.33 1.85 -2.82
N ALA A 238 8.11 2.92 -2.71
CA ALA A 238 9.57 2.83 -2.80
C ALA A 238 10.13 2.00 -1.63
N PHE A 239 9.73 2.35 -0.42
CA PHE A 239 10.26 1.78 0.81
C PHE A 239 9.31 0.72 1.40
N GLU A 240 9.83 -0.07 2.33
CA GLU A 240 9.04 -1.11 2.99
C GLU A 240 7.89 -0.53 3.80
N ASN A 241 8.08 0.58 4.49
CA ASN A 241 7.00 1.26 5.23
C ASN A 241 5.90 1.87 4.35
N THR A 242 6.11 1.93 3.03
CA THR A 242 5.10 2.27 2.01
C THR A 242 4.50 1.03 1.33
N ARG A 243 4.96 -0.16 1.69
CA ARG A 243 4.48 -1.48 1.20
C ARG A 243 4.02 -2.40 2.32
N ILE A 244 4.09 -1.92 3.56
CA ILE A 244 3.69 -2.62 4.78
C ILE A 244 3.11 -1.54 5.69
N PHE A 245 1.81 -1.61 5.96
CA PHE A 245 1.21 -0.72 6.95
C PHE A 245 1.65 -1.15 8.35
N SER A 246 1.99 -0.16 9.17
CA SER A 246 2.30 -0.31 10.58
C SER A 246 2.09 1.06 11.23
N VAL A 247 1.59 1.07 12.47
CA VAL A 247 1.44 2.32 13.23
C VAL A 247 2.73 2.82 13.86
N ASP A 248 3.79 2.00 13.92
CA ASP A 248 5.09 2.39 14.48
C ASP A 248 5.72 3.58 13.74
N LYS A 249 5.38 3.74 12.45
CA LYS A 249 5.84 4.89 11.66
C LYS A 249 5.21 6.22 12.09
N PHE A 250 4.23 6.23 12.97
CA PHE A 250 3.65 7.44 13.55
C PHE A 250 4.35 7.85 14.85
N LEU A 251 5.07 6.93 15.47
CA LEU A 251 5.82 7.19 16.68
C LEU A 251 7.13 7.92 16.33
N GLU A 252 7.57 8.78 17.24
CA GLU A 252 8.92 9.35 17.18
C GLU A 252 9.91 8.22 17.42
N SER A 253 10.91 8.11 16.54
CA SER A 253 11.93 7.10 16.67
C SER A 253 13.15 7.70 17.36
N GLU A 254 13.49 7.19 18.54
CA GLU A 254 14.77 7.50 19.18
C GLU A 254 15.89 6.68 18.52
N GLY A 255 16.96 7.36 18.09
CA GLY A 255 18.22 6.74 17.66
C GLY A 255 18.56 6.80 16.16
N GLU A 256 19.87 6.64 15.87
CA GLU A 256 20.40 6.51 14.51
C GLU A 256 19.96 5.17 13.89
N ARG A 257 19.06 5.22 12.90
CA ARG A 257 18.67 4.04 12.14
C ARG A 257 19.67 3.79 11.02
N ARG A 258 20.38 2.66 11.06
CA ARG A 258 21.19 2.21 9.92
C ARG A 258 20.29 1.88 8.74
N GLY A 259 20.61 2.43 7.58
CA GLY A 259 19.88 2.18 6.34
C GLY A 259 19.85 0.69 5.96
N PRO A 260 18.75 0.20 5.36
CA PRO A 260 18.67 -1.18 4.92
C PRO A 260 19.68 -1.47 3.81
N LYS A 261 20.09 -2.74 3.70
CA LYS A 261 20.83 -3.22 2.52
C LYS A 261 19.98 -3.02 1.26
N ALA A 262 20.62 -2.57 0.18
CA ALA A 262 19.99 -2.38 -1.10
C ALA A 262 19.37 -3.68 -1.62
N ARG A 263 18.19 -3.56 -2.22
CA ARG A 263 17.44 -4.65 -2.81
C ARG A 263 16.94 -4.25 -4.18
N ILE A 264 16.87 -5.21 -5.09
CA ILE A 264 16.29 -5.05 -6.42
C ILE A 264 15.10 -5.99 -6.56
N TYR A 265 14.04 -5.52 -7.20
CA TYR A 265 12.91 -6.35 -7.56
C TYR A 265 13.26 -7.22 -8.77
N LEU A 266 13.09 -8.53 -8.69
CA LEU A 266 13.22 -9.41 -9.84
C LEU A 266 11.82 -9.86 -10.26
N ALA A 267 11.32 -9.31 -11.36
CA ALA A 267 9.94 -9.50 -11.81
C ALA A 267 9.57 -10.98 -12.00
N GLY A 268 10.46 -11.82 -12.54
CA GLY A 268 10.19 -13.25 -12.67
C GLY A 268 10.32 -14.05 -11.37
N LEU A 269 10.80 -13.45 -10.27
CA LEU A 269 10.70 -14.03 -8.93
C LEU A 269 9.50 -13.50 -8.13
N LEU A 270 8.82 -12.45 -8.63
CA LEU A 270 7.77 -11.73 -7.92
C LEU A 270 8.21 -11.31 -6.51
N ASN A 271 9.49 -10.94 -6.37
CA ASN A 271 10.08 -10.63 -5.08
C ASN A 271 11.27 -9.65 -5.17
N TRP A 272 11.57 -9.02 -4.04
CA TRP A 272 12.77 -8.23 -3.84
C TRP A 272 13.87 -9.10 -3.24
N VAL A 273 15.04 -9.11 -3.88
CA VAL A 273 16.24 -9.81 -3.37
C VAL A 273 17.32 -8.80 -3.02
N GLN A 274 18.28 -9.16 -2.16
CA GLN A 274 19.45 -8.32 -1.93
C GLN A 274 20.20 -8.09 -3.25
N PHE A 275 20.69 -6.86 -3.45
CA PHE A 275 21.35 -6.48 -4.69
C PHE A 275 22.58 -7.37 -4.99
N GLU A 276 23.32 -7.74 -3.95
CA GLU A 276 24.44 -8.69 -4.04
C GLU A 276 23.98 -10.09 -4.47
N ASP A 277 22.85 -10.58 -3.93
CA ASP A 277 22.27 -11.86 -4.32
C ASP A 277 21.83 -11.84 -5.79
N ALA A 278 21.27 -10.73 -6.28
CA ALA A 278 20.94 -10.55 -7.69
C ALA A 278 22.19 -10.64 -8.60
N LYS A 279 23.30 -10.03 -8.21
CA LYS A 279 24.59 -10.17 -8.93
C LYS A 279 25.06 -11.62 -8.96
N ARG A 280 24.96 -12.34 -7.83
CA ARG A 280 25.31 -13.77 -7.77
C ARG A 280 24.41 -14.62 -8.67
N ILE A 281 23.11 -14.34 -8.75
CA ILE A 281 22.20 -15.00 -9.70
C ILE A 281 22.65 -14.74 -11.13
N ARG A 282 22.93 -13.48 -11.49
CA ARG A 282 23.42 -13.10 -12.82
C ARG A 282 24.69 -13.88 -13.22
N ASP A 283 25.64 -13.96 -12.30
CA ASP A 283 26.97 -14.50 -12.59
C ASP A 283 27.01 -16.04 -12.56
N ARG A 284 26.27 -16.68 -11.64
CA ARG A 284 26.29 -18.16 -11.45
C ARG A 284 25.13 -18.89 -12.12
N ALA A 285 24.02 -18.21 -12.39
CA ALA A 285 22.82 -18.77 -13.00
C ALA A 285 22.32 -17.89 -14.16
N PRO A 286 23.15 -17.64 -15.21
CA PRO A 286 22.83 -16.69 -16.28
C PRO A 286 21.56 -17.04 -17.06
N ARG A 287 21.23 -18.34 -17.19
CA ARG A 287 19.97 -18.79 -17.78
C ARG A 287 18.76 -18.40 -16.94
N VAL A 288 18.85 -18.51 -15.61
CA VAL A 288 17.79 -18.07 -14.70
C VAL A 288 17.68 -16.56 -14.71
N TRP A 289 18.81 -15.85 -14.71
CA TRP A 289 18.85 -14.39 -14.78
C TRP A 289 18.02 -13.85 -15.95
N GLN A 290 18.18 -14.42 -17.16
CA GLN A 290 17.38 -14.04 -18.33
C GLN A 290 15.87 -14.24 -18.14
N GLN A 291 15.47 -15.23 -17.33
CA GLN A 291 14.06 -15.49 -17.04
C GLN A 291 13.50 -14.49 -16.02
N VAL A 292 14.30 -14.15 -14.98
CA VAL A 292 13.80 -13.42 -13.80
C VAL A 292 14.04 -11.91 -13.84
N TYR A 293 15.07 -11.47 -14.54
CA TYR A 293 15.38 -10.05 -14.70
C TYR A 293 14.62 -9.46 -15.89
N ARG A 294 14.13 -8.23 -15.70
CA ARG A 294 13.45 -7.44 -16.72
C ARG A 294 14.13 -6.08 -16.74
N ALA A 295 14.90 -5.86 -17.80
CA ALA A 295 15.78 -4.72 -17.90
C ALA A 295 15.01 -3.38 -17.83
N THR A 296 15.58 -2.43 -17.11
CA THR A 296 15.19 -1.03 -17.19
C THR A 296 16.45 -0.18 -17.23
N PRO A 297 16.42 1.02 -17.84
CA PRO A 297 17.60 1.88 -17.91
C PRO A 297 18.23 2.13 -16.54
N TRP A 298 17.40 2.33 -15.51
CA TRP A 298 17.83 2.57 -14.14
C TRP A 298 18.54 1.38 -13.49
N ALA A 299 18.01 0.16 -13.67
CA ALA A 299 18.62 -1.02 -13.06
C ALA A 299 19.88 -1.46 -13.80
N ASP A 300 19.92 -1.36 -15.14
CA ASP A 300 21.11 -1.67 -15.92
C ASP A 300 22.26 -0.73 -15.54
N GLU A 301 21.98 0.57 -15.38
CA GLU A 301 22.96 1.52 -14.88
C GLU A 301 23.45 1.14 -13.46
N ALA A 302 22.54 0.80 -12.56
CA ALA A 302 22.90 0.39 -11.20
C ALA A 302 23.75 -0.90 -11.18
N LEU A 303 23.46 -1.87 -12.04
CA LEU A 303 24.19 -3.14 -12.17
C LEU A 303 25.56 -3.00 -12.82
N ALA A 304 25.76 -1.97 -13.65
CA ALA A 304 27.02 -1.65 -14.30
C ALA A 304 28.02 -0.90 -13.38
N ARG A 305 27.52 -0.26 -12.31
CA ARG A 305 28.36 0.47 -11.35
C ARG A 305 29.23 -0.49 -10.51
N LEU A 306 30.46 -0.07 -10.25
CA LEU A 306 31.40 -0.76 -9.35
C LEU A 306 30.91 -0.72 -7.89
N VAL A 307 30.35 0.41 -7.47
CA VAL A 307 29.84 0.64 -6.11
C VAL A 307 28.37 0.27 -6.06
N GLU A 308 27.98 -0.50 -5.03
CA GLU A 308 26.58 -0.83 -4.81
C GLU A 308 25.74 0.42 -4.53
N PRO A 309 24.52 0.49 -5.09
CA PRO A 309 23.62 1.59 -4.80
C PRO A 309 23.23 1.57 -3.32
N THR A 310 22.99 2.75 -2.76
CA THR A 310 22.46 2.88 -1.41
C THR A 310 20.93 3.04 -1.46
N PHE A 311 20.25 2.80 -0.33
CA PHE A 311 18.80 2.97 -0.22
C PHE A 311 18.31 4.42 -0.48
N ASN A 312 19.22 5.40 -0.50
CA ASN A 312 18.93 6.80 -0.79
C ASN A 312 19.04 7.13 -2.29
N GLN A 313 19.14 6.13 -3.16
CA GLN A 313 19.21 6.33 -4.61
C GLN A 313 17.96 5.75 -5.28
N SER A 314 17.37 6.53 -6.18
CA SER A 314 16.13 6.18 -6.89
C SER A 314 16.19 4.97 -7.86
N PRO A 315 17.33 4.57 -8.48
CA PRO A 315 17.30 3.65 -9.61
C PRO A 315 16.61 2.31 -9.34
N LEU A 316 16.86 1.69 -8.18
CA LEU A 316 16.26 0.38 -7.84
C LEU A 316 14.74 0.49 -7.59
N TYR A 317 14.28 1.64 -7.12
CA TYR A 317 12.87 1.90 -6.86
C TYR A 317 12.12 2.24 -8.15
N LYS A 318 12.71 3.06 -9.03
CA LYS A 318 12.16 3.32 -10.36
C LYS A 318 12.07 2.05 -11.21
N HIS A 319 13.09 1.20 -11.12
CA HIS A 319 13.05 -0.14 -11.71
C HIS A 319 11.85 -0.95 -11.21
N TYR A 320 11.59 -0.98 -9.90
CA TYR A 320 10.42 -1.65 -9.36
C TYR A 320 9.11 -1.05 -9.86
N PHE A 321 8.98 0.28 -9.89
CA PHE A 321 7.77 0.95 -10.35
C PHE A 321 7.43 0.56 -11.79
N ARG A 322 8.43 0.56 -12.68
CA ARG A 322 8.22 0.14 -14.07
C ARG A 322 7.79 -1.32 -14.18
N ASN A 323 8.44 -2.22 -13.43
CA ASN A 323 8.09 -3.63 -13.45
C ASN A 323 6.69 -3.91 -12.86
N MET A 324 6.28 -3.17 -11.83
CA MET A 324 4.92 -3.25 -11.31
C MET A 324 3.89 -2.72 -12.31
N GLN A 325 4.20 -1.62 -13.01
CA GLN A 325 3.37 -1.11 -14.09
C GLN A 325 3.18 -2.18 -15.17
N ASP A 326 4.26 -2.80 -15.64
CA ASP A 326 4.20 -3.84 -16.67
C ASP A 326 3.37 -5.06 -16.19
N HIS A 327 3.49 -5.48 -14.92
CA HIS A 327 2.65 -6.53 -14.36
C HIS A 327 1.16 -6.13 -14.34
N VAL A 328 0.83 -4.91 -13.92
CA VAL A 328 -0.55 -4.44 -13.86
C VAL A 328 -1.15 -4.30 -15.25
N ASP A 329 -0.41 -3.77 -16.23
CA ASP A 329 -0.89 -3.65 -17.61
C ASP A 329 -1.20 -5.01 -18.24
N GLU A 330 -0.37 -6.01 -17.97
CA GLU A 330 -0.61 -7.39 -18.41
C GLU A 330 -1.89 -7.98 -17.81
N LEU A 331 -2.20 -7.65 -16.54
CA LEU A 331 -3.38 -8.13 -15.83
C LEU A 331 -4.65 -7.33 -16.16
N ARG A 332 -4.53 -6.02 -16.40
CA ARG A 332 -5.64 -5.07 -16.55
C ARG A 332 -6.57 -5.43 -17.70
N SER A 333 -6.01 -5.95 -18.80
CA SER A 333 -6.76 -6.35 -19.99
C SER A 333 -7.46 -7.72 -19.90
N LEU A 334 -7.18 -8.48 -18.84
CA LEU A 334 -7.65 -9.85 -18.68
C LEU A 334 -8.91 -9.94 -17.83
N SER A 335 -9.76 -10.94 -18.11
CA SER A 335 -10.83 -11.36 -17.21
C SER A 335 -10.27 -11.94 -15.91
N LEU A 336 -11.08 -12.06 -14.85
CA LEU A 336 -10.63 -12.61 -13.56
C LEU A 336 -10.08 -14.04 -13.68
N ALA A 337 -10.71 -14.89 -14.50
CA ALA A 337 -10.24 -16.25 -14.76
C ALA A 337 -8.86 -16.24 -15.45
N GLU A 338 -8.66 -15.36 -16.41
CA GLU A 338 -7.39 -15.21 -17.13
C GLU A 338 -6.29 -14.59 -16.24
N ARG A 339 -6.61 -13.58 -15.43
CA ARG A 339 -5.70 -13.00 -14.42
C ARG A 339 -5.20 -14.10 -13.48
N ARG A 340 -6.13 -14.89 -12.93
CA ARG A 340 -5.81 -16.02 -12.05
C ARG A 340 -4.92 -17.05 -12.74
N ALA A 341 -5.28 -17.48 -13.95
CA ALA A 341 -4.48 -18.44 -14.72
C ALA A 341 -3.07 -17.91 -15.02
N LEU A 342 -2.95 -16.61 -15.36
CA LEU A 342 -1.66 -15.97 -15.58
C LEU A 342 -0.82 -15.91 -14.29
N LEU A 343 -1.41 -15.52 -13.17
CA LEU A 343 -0.73 -15.47 -11.87
C LEU A 343 -0.24 -16.86 -11.45
N ILE A 344 -1.04 -17.92 -11.64
CA ILE A 344 -0.61 -19.30 -11.38
C ILE A 344 0.61 -19.65 -12.24
N ARG A 345 0.59 -19.34 -13.54
CA ARG A 345 1.75 -19.58 -14.43
C ARG A 345 2.99 -18.81 -13.97
N LYS A 346 2.85 -17.54 -13.57
CA LYS A 346 3.97 -16.73 -13.08
C LYS A 346 4.53 -17.27 -11.75
N VAL A 347 3.66 -17.69 -10.84
CA VAL A 347 4.05 -18.32 -9.57
C VAL A 347 4.80 -19.63 -9.82
N ASP A 348 4.31 -20.48 -10.73
CA ASP A 348 4.95 -21.76 -11.06
C ASP A 348 6.32 -21.55 -11.73
N ALA A 349 6.43 -20.57 -12.63
CA ALA A 349 7.69 -20.17 -13.24
C ALA A 349 8.68 -19.61 -12.21
N ALA A 350 8.23 -18.75 -11.29
CA ALA A 350 9.06 -18.21 -10.22
C ALA A 350 9.56 -19.32 -9.29
N LEU A 351 8.70 -20.26 -8.89
CA LEU A 351 9.09 -21.43 -8.10
C LEU A 351 10.11 -22.32 -8.81
N ALA A 352 10.02 -22.47 -10.14
CA ALA A 352 11.03 -23.17 -10.93
C ALA A 352 12.37 -22.42 -10.94
N ALA A 353 12.34 -21.11 -11.17
CA ALA A 353 13.53 -20.26 -11.13
C ALA A 353 14.24 -20.32 -9.77
N TYR A 354 13.48 -20.31 -8.65
CA TYR A 354 14.05 -20.47 -7.32
C TYR A 354 14.78 -21.81 -7.13
N ARG A 355 14.24 -22.92 -7.67
CA ARG A 355 14.93 -24.23 -7.64
C ARG A 355 16.22 -24.20 -8.44
N GLU A 356 16.23 -23.55 -9.61
CA GLU A 356 17.43 -23.41 -10.43
C GLU A 356 18.51 -22.53 -9.76
N ILE A 357 18.10 -21.45 -9.07
CA ILE A 357 19.01 -20.61 -8.27
C ILE A 357 19.67 -21.43 -7.15
N GLU A 358 18.89 -22.27 -6.47
CA GLU A 358 19.40 -23.17 -5.43
C GLU A 358 20.38 -24.20 -6.00
N HIS A 359 20.06 -24.84 -7.15
CA HIS A 359 20.95 -25.78 -7.83
C HIS A 359 22.26 -25.12 -8.30
N ALA A 360 22.23 -23.83 -8.64
CA ALA A 360 23.41 -23.05 -9.00
C ALA A 360 24.26 -22.63 -7.78
N GLY A 361 23.87 -23.02 -6.55
CA GLY A 361 24.61 -22.71 -5.34
C GLY A 361 24.60 -21.22 -4.99
N VAL A 362 23.49 -20.54 -5.27
CA VAL A 362 23.28 -19.13 -4.89
C VAL A 362 22.35 -19.05 -3.69
N PRO A 363 22.88 -18.95 -2.45
CA PRO A 363 22.05 -18.83 -1.27
C PRO A 363 21.39 -17.45 -1.24
N LEU A 364 20.07 -17.42 -1.02
CA LEU A 364 19.32 -16.19 -0.84
C LEU A 364 19.04 -15.93 0.64
N GLU A 365 19.21 -14.67 1.02
CA GLU A 365 18.81 -14.17 2.33
C GLU A 365 17.31 -14.36 2.63
N LYS A 366 16.95 -14.39 3.93
CA LYS A 366 15.60 -14.68 4.44
C LYS A 366 14.46 -14.01 3.67
N HIS A 367 14.58 -12.73 3.32
CA HIS A 367 13.51 -11.98 2.66
C HIS A 367 13.45 -12.17 1.13
N GLY A 368 14.52 -12.70 0.52
CA GLY A 368 14.61 -12.96 -0.92
C GLY A 368 14.11 -14.35 -1.32
N GLN A 369 13.75 -15.21 -0.36
CA GLN A 369 13.33 -16.60 -0.57
C GLN A 369 11.89 -16.74 -1.10
N ALA A 370 11.54 -17.94 -1.56
CA ALA A 370 10.30 -18.26 -2.28
C ALA A 370 9.06 -18.55 -1.40
N GLY A 371 9.18 -18.44 -0.06
CA GLY A 371 8.18 -18.98 0.87
C GLY A 371 6.76 -18.46 0.67
N HIS A 372 6.61 -17.21 0.21
CA HIS A 372 5.31 -16.59 -0.08
C HIS A 372 4.63 -17.19 -1.31
N LEU A 373 5.38 -17.61 -2.32
CA LEU A 373 4.85 -18.12 -3.58
C LEU A 373 4.07 -19.44 -3.40
N GLN A 374 4.50 -20.29 -2.46
CA GLN A 374 3.75 -21.49 -2.11
C GLN A 374 2.38 -21.15 -1.50
N GLN A 375 2.32 -20.07 -0.71
CA GLN A 375 1.06 -19.61 -0.14
C GLN A 375 0.16 -19.01 -1.22
N TRP A 376 0.73 -18.19 -2.11
CA TRP A 376 -0.02 -17.63 -3.24
C TRP A 376 -0.59 -18.73 -4.14
N ARG A 377 0.19 -19.78 -4.42
CA ARG A 377 -0.28 -20.92 -5.21
C ARG A 377 -1.48 -21.61 -4.56
N ARG A 378 -1.46 -21.78 -3.23
CA ARG A 378 -2.60 -22.36 -2.48
C ARG A 378 -3.84 -21.47 -2.59
N VAL A 379 -3.69 -20.17 -2.35
CA VAL A 379 -4.78 -19.18 -2.45
C VAL A 379 -5.37 -19.17 -3.86
N LEU A 380 -4.51 -19.07 -4.88
CA LEU A 380 -4.93 -19.08 -6.29
C LEU A 380 -5.55 -20.39 -6.74
N ASN A 381 -5.28 -21.53 -6.09
CA ASN A 381 -5.94 -22.80 -6.42
C ASN A 381 -7.24 -23.01 -5.65
N GLY A 382 -7.39 -22.42 -4.46
CA GLY A 382 -8.58 -22.53 -3.63
C GLY A 382 -9.67 -21.48 -3.90
N ALA A 383 -9.31 -20.37 -4.55
CA ALA A 383 -10.24 -19.29 -4.91
C ALA A 383 -11.30 -19.68 -5.95
#